data_AF-A0A3B8V1Y3-F1
#
_entry.id   AF-A0A3B8V1Y3-F1
#
_cell.length_a   1.000
_cell.length_b   1.000
_cell.length_c   1.000
_cell.angle_alpha   90.00
_cell.angle_beta   90.00
_cell.angle_gamma   90.00
#
_symmetry.space_group_name_H-M   'P 1'
#
loop_
_entity.id
_entity.type
_entity.pdbx_description
1 polymer ?
#
loop_
_entity_poly.entity_id
_entity_poly.type
_entity_poly.pdbx_seq_one_letter_code
_entity_poly.pdbx_strand_id
1 'polypeptide(L)'
;MLRLVRNRFTLVPLRNLVKRPSDSGSCRVGRCDHRPLLPRTPRHRIGSRLMRTDHLAYQQATRVAGMGFMLQAAIGLIMLVYGFIFNDSAFQVASEPILVGTLVWIALVVVFHQHRLERLEALERDDLASARGEDAAGIFEEGETDVAARRLRLMHVWLMPIASLLVAGLLVLFGLRTIAWFDWQTNPELDVASFSPGPHPGWQLAITLALALFAFIFSRFVAGMAARPAWANLRGGAGHMVGNALVLLSVAVGIAFQFFENDGVLEGITWGLAIYMLLIAAEIVLNFVLNLYRPRRPGETPRPAFDSRILSLFAAPDSIVRSINEAVNYQFGFDITSSWGYQLLLRSFAWLLAFGLVVLIALSSVVVVEPGQQAVRLRGGRIVGSVYEGSTMFKLPWPLETVEVIDAARIQELSLNGVPREVREVDLWDPAAEPINELFLVSA
;
A
#
# COMPACT_ATOMS: atom_id res chain seq x y z
N MET A 1 23.27 -6.50 54.06
CA MET A 1 23.93 -5.78 52.95
C MET A 1 22.86 -4.94 52.26
N LEU A 2 22.69 -3.68 52.66
CA LEU A 2 23.26 -2.47 52.00
C LEU A 2 22.74 -2.28 50.56
N ARG A 3 22.32 -1.11 50.08
CA ARG A 3 21.90 0.23 50.56
C ARG A 3 21.72 1.05 49.26
N LEU A 4 20.78 2.01 49.23
CA LEU A 4 20.78 3.23 48.37
C LEU A 4 20.54 3.01 46.84
N VAL A 5 19.80 3.84 46.09
CA VAL A 5 19.63 5.29 46.15
C VAL A 5 18.19 5.68 45.78
N ARG A 6 17.57 6.48 46.64
CA ARG A 6 16.33 7.25 46.42
C ARG A 6 16.78 8.71 46.36
N ASN A 7 16.48 9.45 45.29
CA ASN A 7 16.67 10.90 45.30
C ASN A 7 15.39 11.63 44.93
N ARG A 8 14.93 12.42 45.90
CA ARG A 8 13.79 13.34 45.85
C ARG A 8 14.15 14.54 44.98
N PHE A 9 13.21 15.00 44.14
CA PHE A 9 13.18 16.39 43.71
C PHE A 9 12.05 17.12 44.42
N THR A 10 12.48 18.06 45.26
CA THR A 10 11.70 19.00 46.07
C THR A 10 11.17 20.15 45.21
N LEU A 11 9.88 20.42 45.33
CA LEU A 11 9.22 21.66 44.90
C LEU A 11 9.73 22.83 45.75
N VAL A 12 10.23 23.88 45.10
CA VAL A 12 10.56 25.18 45.71
C VAL A 12 9.67 26.25 45.09
N PRO A 13 8.92 27.05 45.87
CA PRO A 13 8.13 28.16 45.37
C PRO A 13 8.96 29.45 45.40
N LEU A 14 9.12 30.11 44.25
CA LEU A 14 9.78 31.41 44.15
C LEU A 14 8.74 32.54 44.24
N ARG A 15 8.69 33.17 45.41
CA ARG A 15 8.04 34.45 45.67
C ARG A 15 9.13 35.54 45.75
N ASN A 16 8.82 36.69 45.16
CA ASN A 16 9.39 38.04 45.39
C ASN A 16 10.65 38.47 44.61
N LEU A 17 10.48 39.43 43.69
CA LEU A 17 11.03 40.81 43.73
C LEU A 17 11.23 41.37 42.31
N VAL A 18 10.24 42.10 41.80
CA VAL A 18 10.48 43.13 40.78
C VAL A 18 9.87 44.43 41.29
N LYS A 19 10.74 45.41 41.52
CA LYS A 19 10.45 46.79 41.90
C LYS A 19 9.48 47.43 40.89
N ARG A 20 8.39 48.03 41.36
CA ARG A 20 7.56 48.94 40.56
C ARG A 20 8.23 50.32 40.53
N PRO A 21 8.37 50.98 39.37
CA PRO A 21 8.54 52.42 39.32
C PRO A 21 7.21 53.10 39.68
N SER A 22 7.29 54.22 40.39
CA SER A 22 6.15 55.06 40.76
C SER A 22 5.69 55.88 39.55
N ASP A 23 4.49 55.62 39.05
CA ASP A 23 3.81 56.53 38.13
C ASP A 23 2.98 57.53 38.93
N SER A 24 3.52 58.74 39.08
CA SER A 24 2.75 59.94 39.40
C SER A 24 2.06 60.42 38.12
N GLY A 25 0.79 60.05 37.93
CA GLY A 25 -0.05 60.53 36.84
C GLY A 25 -1.44 60.88 37.36
N SER A 26 -1.81 62.15 37.27
CA SER A 26 -3.09 62.67 37.76
C SER A 26 -4.28 62.04 37.01
N CYS A 27 -5.22 61.46 37.75
CA CYS A 27 -6.53 61.09 37.22
C CYS A 27 -7.42 62.34 37.11
N ARG A 28 -7.86 62.67 35.89
CA ARG A 28 -9.01 63.55 35.66
C ARG A 28 -9.96 62.87 34.67
N VAL A 29 -11.09 62.41 35.23
CA VAL A 29 -12.39 62.11 34.61
C VAL A 29 -12.41 61.25 33.32
N GLY A 30 -12.84 59.99 33.47
CA GLY A 30 -13.56 59.25 32.43
C GLY A 30 -12.79 58.18 31.66
N ARG A 31 -12.92 56.92 32.13
CA ARG A 31 -12.64 55.64 31.43
C ARG A 31 -11.14 55.27 31.25
N CYS A 32 -10.60 54.56 32.24
CA CYS A 32 -9.34 53.82 32.10
C CYS A 32 -9.61 52.42 31.50
N ASP A 33 -9.23 52.24 30.24
CA ASP A 33 -9.27 50.94 29.56
C ASP A 33 -7.93 50.23 29.79
N HIS A 34 -7.87 49.30 30.76
CA HIS A 34 -6.66 48.52 31.03
C HIS A 34 -6.52 47.37 30.01
N ARG A 35 -6.06 47.68 28.79
CA ARG A 35 -5.45 46.67 27.92
C ARG A 35 -3.96 46.58 28.22
N PRO A 36 -3.42 45.42 28.64
CA PRO A 36 -1.98 45.25 28.68
C PRO A 36 -1.43 45.37 27.25
N LEU A 37 -0.57 46.35 27.03
CA LEU A 37 0.25 46.46 25.83
C LEU A 37 1.19 45.25 25.80
N LEU A 38 0.76 44.16 25.17
CA LEU A 38 1.67 43.09 24.74
C LEU A 38 2.75 43.74 23.86
N PRO A 39 4.05 43.46 24.08
CA PRO A 39 5.09 43.97 23.21
C PRO A 39 4.81 43.45 21.79
N ARG A 40 4.45 44.36 20.88
CA ARG A 40 4.36 44.08 19.44
C ARG A 40 5.76 43.68 18.98
N THR A 41 6.03 42.39 18.95
CA THR A 41 7.13 41.88 18.14
C THR A 41 6.85 42.32 16.70
N PRO A 42 7.79 43.00 16.02
CA PRO A 42 7.55 43.45 14.66
C PRO A 42 7.28 42.21 13.80
N ARG A 43 6.13 42.17 13.10
CA ARG A 43 5.72 41.05 12.23
C ARG A 43 6.84 40.60 11.29
N HIS A 44 7.68 41.53 10.86
CA HIS A 44 8.87 41.30 10.05
C HIS A 44 9.89 40.33 10.70
N ARG A 45 10.11 40.40 12.02
CA ARG A 45 11.04 39.49 12.74
C ARG A 45 10.50 38.07 12.90
N ILE A 46 9.18 37.90 12.93
CA ILE A 46 8.55 36.57 12.98
C ILE A 46 8.58 35.95 11.58
N GLY A 47 8.26 36.74 10.54
CA GLY A 47 8.35 36.32 9.14
C GLY A 47 9.76 35.88 8.74
N SER A 48 10.78 36.67 9.06
CA SER A 48 12.17 36.33 8.72
C SER A 48 12.68 35.07 9.44
N ARG A 49 12.27 34.83 10.70
CA ARG A 49 12.60 33.57 11.41
C ARG A 49 11.89 32.35 10.81
N LEU A 50 10.62 32.47 10.43
CA LEU A 50 9.89 31.39 9.76
C LEU A 50 10.52 31.05 8.40
N MET A 51 10.83 32.07 7.58
CA MET A 51 11.51 31.87 6.29
C MET A 51 12.90 31.24 6.46
N ARG A 52 13.64 31.60 7.51
CA ARG A 52 14.94 30.98 7.84
C ARG A 52 14.81 29.52 8.28
N THR A 53 13.64 29.05 8.72
CA THR A 53 13.41 27.62 9.00
C THR A 53 12.93 26.85 7.77
N ASP A 54 12.33 27.52 6.79
CA ASP A 54 11.70 26.86 5.64
C ASP A 54 12.73 26.30 4.63
N HIS A 55 13.87 26.97 4.41
CA HIS A 55 14.89 26.46 3.48
C HIS A 55 15.52 25.14 4.00
N LEU A 56 15.67 24.99 5.32
CA LEU A 56 16.12 23.74 5.94
C LEU A 56 15.07 22.62 5.77
N ALA A 57 13.79 22.96 5.86
CA ALA A 57 12.71 22.01 5.61
C ALA A 57 12.72 21.50 4.17
N TYR A 58 12.97 22.36 3.17
CA TYR A 58 13.09 21.93 1.78
C TYR A 58 14.40 21.16 1.49
N GLN A 59 15.48 21.47 2.20
CA GLN A 59 16.71 20.69 2.14
C GLN A 59 16.50 19.26 2.66
N GLN A 60 15.77 19.11 3.77
CA GLN A 60 15.37 17.80 4.30
C GLN A 60 14.52 17.04 3.28
N ALA A 61 13.50 17.69 2.70
CA ALA A 61 12.64 17.07 1.69
C ALA A 61 13.42 16.62 0.45
N THR A 62 14.38 17.42 -0.03
CA THR A 62 15.25 17.05 -1.16
C THR A 62 16.09 15.82 -0.85
N ARG A 63 16.66 15.74 0.36
CA ARG A 63 17.44 14.56 0.80
C ARG A 63 16.59 13.31 0.87
N VAL A 64 15.38 13.40 1.44
CA VAL A 64 14.50 12.23 1.52
C VAL A 64 13.98 11.82 0.14
N ALA A 65 13.69 12.77 -0.76
CA ALA A 65 13.35 12.45 -2.14
C ALA A 65 14.50 11.73 -2.86
N GLY A 66 15.75 12.13 -2.60
CA GLY A 66 16.94 11.43 -3.10
C GLY A 66 17.09 10.01 -2.53
N MET A 67 16.85 9.82 -1.23
CA MET A 67 16.83 8.47 -0.63
C MET A 67 15.71 7.61 -1.22
N GLY A 68 14.54 8.18 -1.48
CA GLY A 68 13.42 7.51 -2.13
C GLY A 68 13.77 7.06 -3.56
N PHE A 69 14.43 7.93 -4.33
CA PHE A 69 14.98 7.57 -5.65
C PHE A 69 15.93 6.40 -5.55
N MET A 70 16.94 6.46 -4.67
CA MET A 70 17.95 5.41 -4.53
C MET A 70 17.32 4.07 -4.11
N LEU A 71 16.42 4.10 -3.14
CA LEU A 71 15.72 2.90 -2.67
C LEU A 71 14.86 2.30 -3.77
N GLN A 72 14.08 3.11 -4.49
CA GLN A 72 13.23 2.63 -5.57
C GLN A 72 14.03 2.08 -6.74
N ALA A 73 15.12 2.76 -7.12
CA ALA A 73 16.03 2.27 -8.15
C ALA A 73 16.69 0.95 -7.74
N ALA A 74 17.10 0.82 -6.47
CA ALA A 74 17.66 -0.43 -5.95
C ALA A 74 16.65 -1.58 -6.00
N ILE A 75 15.42 -1.36 -5.52
CA ILE A 75 14.35 -2.38 -5.57
C ILE A 75 14.07 -2.80 -7.01
N GLY A 76 13.84 -1.83 -7.91
CA GLY A 76 13.53 -2.10 -9.31
C GLY A 76 14.68 -2.81 -10.04
N LEU A 77 15.93 -2.39 -9.80
CA LEU A 77 17.10 -3.02 -10.41
C LEU A 77 17.34 -4.44 -9.88
N ILE A 78 17.16 -4.68 -8.58
CA ILE A 78 17.26 -6.03 -8.00
C ILE A 78 16.25 -6.95 -8.67
N MET A 79 14.99 -6.51 -8.82
CA MET A 79 13.96 -7.30 -9.49
C MET A 79 14.29 -7.55 -10.96
N LEU A 80 14.71 -6.51 -11.69
CA LEU A 80 15.04 -6.62 -13.12
C LEU A 80 16.23 -7.55 -13.36
N VAL A 81 17.33 -7.36 -12.62
CA VAL A 81 18.54 -8.18 -12.75
C VAL A 81 18.25 -9.63 -12.40
N TYR A 82 17.50 -9.87 -11.32
CA TYR A 82 17.08 -11.22 -10.96
C TYR A 82 16.20 -11.85 -12.05
N GLY A 83 15.22 -11.10 -12.55
CA GLY A 83 14.32 -11.55 -13.62
C GLY A 83 15.05 -11.92 -14.91
N PHE A 84 16.10 -11.19 -15.29
CA PHE A 84 16.92 -11.54 -16.45
C PHE A 84 17.85 -12.72 -16.23
N ILE A 85 18.52 -12.80 -15.06
CA ILE A 85 19.47 -13.89 -14.78
C ILE A 85 18.77 -15.24 -14.74
N PHE A 86 17.58 -15.29 -14.13
CA PHE A 86 16.82 -16.52 -13.93
C PHE A 86 15.67 -16.71 -14.91
N ASN A 87 15.55 -15.82 -15.91
CA ASN A 87 14.46 -15.79 -16.90
C ASN A 87 13.05 -15.82 -16.28
N ASP A 88 12.89 -15.18 -15.12
CA ASP A 88 11.62 -15.11 -14.39
C ASP A 88 10.76 -13.97 -14.96
N SER A 89 9.64 -14.35 -15.58
CA SER A 89 8.73 -13.41 -16.25
C SER A 89 8.03 -12.47 -15.27
N ALA A 90 7.65 -12.97 -14.08
CA ALA A 90 6.95 -12.17 -13.09
C ALA A 90 7.85 -11.08 -12.50
N PHE A 91 9.12 -11.38 -12.25
CA PHE A 91 10.11 -10.41 -11.77
C PHE A 91 10.39 -9.32 -12.81
N GLN A 92 10.50 -9.70 -14.10
CA GLN A 92 10.70 -8.75 -15.19
C GLN A 92 9.52 -7.77 -15.26
N VAL A 93 8.28 -8.27 -15.33
CA VAL A 93 7.07 -7.42 -15.40
C VAL A 93 6.89 -6.58 -14.13
N ALA A 94 7.11 -7.14 -12.94
CA ALA A 94 6.99 -6.41 -11.67
C ALA A 94 8.02 -5.28 -11.54
N SER A 95 9.20 -5.42 -12.15
CA SER A 95 10.23 -4.39 -12.13
C SER A 95 9.87 -3.14 -12.95
N GLU A 96 9.04 -3.27 -13.99
CA GLU A 96 8.65 -2.17 -14.89
C GLU A 96 7.94 -1.02 -14.15
N PRO A 97 6.81 -1.22 -13.43
CA PRO A 97 6.14 -0.14 -12.71
C PRO A 97 7.01 0.44 -11.58
N ILE A 98 7.85 -0.39 -10.95
CA ILE A 98 8.77 0.04 -9.89
C ILE A 98 9.82 0.99 -10.48
N LEU A 99 10.40 0.68 -11.63
CA LEU A 99 11.40 1.53 -12.28
C LEU A 99 10.78 2.81 -12.84
N VAL A 100 9.57 2.76 -13.40
CA VAL A 100 8.85 3.95 -13.86
C VAL A 100 8.66 4.97 -12.73
N GLY A 101 8.34 4.51 -11.51
CA GLY A 101 8.19 5.43 -10.38
C GLY A 101 9.50 6.10 -9.91
N THR A 102 10.68 5.70 -10.38
CA THR A 102 11.91 6.48 -10.13
C THR A 102 11.83 7.89 -10.74
N LEU A 103 11.10 8.06 -11.84
CA LEU A 103 10.89 9.35 -12.49
C LEU A 103 10.10 10.31 -11.60
N VAL A 104 9.19 9.76 -10.79
CA VAL A 104 8.44 10.53 -9.78
C VAL A 104 9.41 11.10 -8.75
N TRP A 105 10.34 10.30 -8.25
CA TRP A 105 11.35 10.78 -7.31
C TRP A 105 12.29 11.81 -7.93
N ILE A 106 12.72 11.61 -9.18
CA ILE A 106 13.54 12.59 -9.90
C ILE A 106 12.80 13.93 -9.99
N ALA A 107 11.51 13.91 -10.38
CA ALA A 107 10.69 15.12 -10.44
C ALA A 107 10.59 15.80 -9.07
N LEU A 108 10.38 15.03 -7.99
CA LEU A 108 10.34 15.56 -6.63
C LEU A 108 11.67 16.17 -6.17
N VAL A 109 12.80 15.51 -6.46
CA VAL A 109 14.15 16.04 -6.15
C VAL A 109 14.36 17.38 -6.84
N VAL A 110 14.02 17.48 -8.13
CA VAL A 110 14.17 18.73 -8.91
C VAL A 110 13.28 19.83 -8.33
N VAL A 111 12.02 19.54 -8.03
CA VAL A 111 11.06 20.51 -7.49
C VAL A 111 11.46 21.00 -6.11
N PHE A 112 11.82 20.11 -5.18
CA PHE A 112 12.25 20.50 -3.84
C PHE A 112 13.58 21.24 -3.84
N HIS A 113 14.48 20.90 -4.76
CA HIS A 113 15.72 21.64 -4.95
C HIS A 113 15.43 23.09 -5.39
N GLN A 114 14.50 23.31 -6.32
CA GLN A 114 14.11 24.67 -6.72
C GLN A 114 13.38 25.43 -5.61
N HIS A 115 12.51 24.78 -4.83
CA HIS A 115 11.91 25.41 -3.65
C HIS A 115 12.96 25.87 -2.64
N ARG A 116 14.02 25.09 -2.43
CA ARG A 116 15.14 25.49 -1.58
C ARG A 116 15.86 26.73 -2.13
N LEU A 117 16.12 26.77 -3.43
CA LEU A 117 16.80 27.91 -4.08
C LEU A 117 15.95 29.18 -4.04
N GLU A 118 14.65 29.07 -4.32
CA GLU A 118 13.71 30.21 -4.24
C GLU A 118 13.64 30.80 -2.83
N ARG A 119 13.62 29.95 -1.79
CA ARG A 119 13.62 30.42 -0.39
C ARG A 119 14.94 31.05 0.03
N LEU A 120 16.07 30.58 -0.50
CA LEU A 120 17.38 31.20 -0.26
C LEU A 120 17.45 32.58 -0.91
N GLU A 121 17.02 32.71 -2.16
CA GLU A 121 17.01 33.99 -2.88
C GLU A 121 16.07 35.00 -2.21
N ALA A 122 14.91 34.55 -1.71
CA ALA A 122 14.00 35.40 -0.95
C ALA A 122 14.63 35.91 0.36
N LEU A 123 15.39 35.07 1.07
CA LEU A 123 16.11 35.47 2.29
C LEU A 123 17.23 36.47 2.00
N GLU A 124 17.97 36.27 0.92
CA GLU A 124 19.01 37.21 0.48
C GLU A 124 18.41 38.59 0.15
N ARG A 125 17.22 38.63 -0.47
CA ARG A 125 16.49 39.89 -0.71
C ARG A 125 16.08 40.57 0.58
N ASP A 126 15.51 39.83 1.54
CA ASP A 126 15.12 40.39 2.83
C ASP A 126 16.33 40.96 3.60
N ASP A 127 17.46 40.25 3.57
CA ASP A 127 18.70 40.71 4.20
C ASP A 127 19.24 41.98 3.51
N LEU A 128 19.24 42.03 2.17
CA LEU A 128 19.63 43.23 1.40
C LEU A 128 18.69 44.42 1.62
N ALA A 129 17.38 44.19 1.70
CA ALA A 129 16.39 45.22 2.02
C ALA A 129 16.62 45.77 3.43
N SER A 130 16.91 44.90 4.40
CA SER A 130 17.21 45.31 5.77
C SER A 130 18.52 46.09 5.90
N ALA A 131 19.52 45.77 5.05
CA ALA A 131 20.83 46.43 5.05
C ALA A 131 20.83 47.81 4.35
N ARG A 132 19.93 48.04 3.39
CA ARG A 132 19.87 49.29 2.60
C ARG A 132 19.06 50.42 3.23
N GLY A 133 18.27 50.16 4.28
CA GLY A 133 17.40 51.16 4.91
C GLY A 133 16.24 51.61 4.00
N GLU A 134 15.27 52.34 4.57
CA GLU A 134 14.02 52.74 3.90
C GLU A 134 14.25 53.62 2.63
N ASP A 135 15.42 54.25 2.49
CA ASP A 135 15.71 55.25 1.46
C ASP A 135 16.03 54.68 0.06
N ALA A 136 16.22 53.36 -0.09
CA ALA A 136 16.59 52.73 -1.37
C ALA A 136 15.55 51.74 -1.94
N ALA A 137 14.35 51.68 -1.35
CA ALA A 137 13.31 50.70 -1.70
C ALA A 137 12.76 50.85 -3.13
N GLY A 138 13.01 51.98 -3.82
CA GLY A 138 12.43 52.28 -5.14
C GLY A 138 13.28 51.96 -6.37
N ILE A 139 14.56 51.57 -6.22
CA ILE A 139 15.51 51.53 -7.37
C ILE A 139 15.65 50.14 -8.01
N PHE A 140 15.19 49.07 -7.36
CA PHE A 140 15.11 47.74 -7.98
C PHE A 140 13.66 47.44 -8.33
N GLU A 141 13.31 47.47 -9.61
CA GLU A 141 12.03 46.97 -10.09
C GLU A 141 11.83 45.52 -9.63
N GLU A 142 10.69 45.25 -8.98
CA GLU A 142 10.25 43.92 -8.52
C GLU A 142 10.23 42.83 -9.62
N GLY A 143 10.44 43.19 -10.89
CA GLY A 143 10.38 42.30 -12.04
C GLY A 143 11.69 41.59 -12.44
N GLU A 144 12.87 42.14 -12.11
CA GLU A 144 14.16 41.67 -12.67
C GLU A 144 14.93 40.72 -11.74
N THR A 145 14.65 40.75 -10.43
CA THR A 145 15.43 40.00 -9.42
C THR A 145 14.77 38.70 -8.96
N ASP A 146 13.65 38.28 -9.58
CA ASP A 146 12.84 37.15 -9.14
C ASP A 146 13.00 35.91 -10.05
N VAL A 147 14.26 35.60 -10.38
CA VAL A 147 14.63 34.58 -11.37
C VAL A 147 14.30 33.17 -10.88
N ALA A 148 14.59 32.82 -9.62
CA ALA A 148 14.26 31.47 -9.12
C ALA A 148 12.76 31.27 -8.93
N ALA A 149 12.02 32.30 -8.50
CA ALA A 149 10.57 32.23 -8.40
C ALA A 149 9.91 32.05 -9.79
N ARG A 150 10.42 32.74 -10.82
CA ARG A 150 9.97 32.56 -12.21
C ARG A 150 10.29 31.15 -12.72
N ARG A 151 11.50 30.65 -12.45
CA ARG A 151 11.91 29.28 -12.81
C ARG A 151 11.05 28.21 -12.14
N LEU A 152 10.73 28.39 -10.85
CA LEU A 152 9.86 27.50 -10.09
C LEU A 152 8.43 27.48 -10.65
N ARG A 153 7.88 28.65 -11.01
CA ARG A 153 6.58 28.76 -11.69
C ARG A 153 6.58 28.02 -13.03
N LEU A 154 7.62 28.22 -13.84
CA LEU A 154 7.78 27.51 -15.13
C LEU A 154 7.87 26.00 -14.94
N MET A 155 8.59 25.51 -13.92
CA MET A 155 8.64 24.08 -13.62
C MET A 155 7.28 23.51 -13.20
N HIS A 156 6.50 24.22 -12.39
CA HIS A 156 5.16 23.74 -12.05
C HIS A 156 4.22 23.72 -13.27
N VAL A 157 4.41 24.62 -14.23
CA VAL A 157 3.61 24.68 -15.47
C VAL A 157 4.05 23.63 -16.50
N TRP A 158 5.34 23.33 -16.61
CA TRP A 158 5.87 22.45 -17.65
C TRP A 158 6.40 21.12 -17.10
N LEU A 159 7.34 21.16 -16.15
CA LEU A 159 8.01 19.98 -15.63
C LEU A 159 7.03 19.01 -14.97
N MET A 160 6.08 19.52 -14.17
CA MET A 160 5.11 18.67 -13.46
C MET A 160 4.12 17.96 -14.38
N PRO A 161 3.49 18.64 -15.35
CA PRO A 161 2.73 18.00 -16.42
C PRO A 161 3.52 16.99 -17.25
N ILE A 162 4.71 17.37 -17.73
CA ILE A 162 5.53 16.52 -18.59
C ILE A 162 5.93 15.26 -17.83
N ALA A 163 6.40 15.39 -16.58
CA ALA A 163 6.77 14.23 -15.76
C ALA A 163 5.57 13.30 -15.52
N SER A 164 4.39 13.86 -15.28
CA SER A 164 3.17 13.06 -15.05
C SER A 164 2.72 12.32 -16.32
N LEU A 165 2.74 12.99 -17.48
CA LEU A 165 2.41 12.38 -18.77
C LEU A 165 3.45 11.34 -19.20
N LEU A 166 4.72 11.57 -18.91
CA LEU A 166 5.79 10.61 -19.16
C LEU A 166 5.59 9.34 -18.32
N VAL A 167 5.34 9.48 -17.01
CA VAL A 167 5.04 8.36 -16.12
C VAL A 167 3.81 7.59 -16.60
N ALA A 168 2.71 8.29 -16.93
CA ALA A 168 1.50 7.67 -17.44
C ALA A 168 1.75 6.95 -18.78
N GLY A 169 2.48 7.58 -19.71
CA GLY A 169 2.80 7.01 -21.02
C GLY A 169 3.64 5.74 -20.90
N LEU A 170 4.64 5.72 -20.01
CA LEU A 170 5.44 4.52 -19.76
C LEU A 170 4.61 3.40 -19.12
N LEU A 171 3.75 3.71 -18.14
CA LEU A 171 2.85 2.71 -17.55
C LEU A 171 1.89 2.13 -18.59
N VAL A 172 1.35 2.96 -19.50
CA VAL A 172 0.52 2.47 -20.62
C VAL A 172 1.33 1.59 -21.55
N LEU A 173 2.54 2.02 -21.93
CA LEU A 173 3.41 1.26 -22.81
C LEU A 173 3.71 -0.13 -22.24
N PHE A 174 4.15 -0.22 -20.99
CA PHE A 174 4.49 -1.47 -20.32
C PHE A 174 3.25 -2.34 -20.05
N GLY A 175 2.13 -1.74 -19.65
CA GLY A 175 0.85 -2.43 -19.47
C GLY A 175 0.35 -3.07 -20.76
N LEU A 176 0.29 -2.31 -21.86
CA LEU A 176 -0.13 -2.82 -23.16
C LEU A 176 0.85 -3.84 -23.73
N ARG A 177 2.16 -3.62 -23.57
CA ARG A 177 3.19 -4.59 -23.97
C ARG A 177 3.02 -5.92 -23.25
N THR A 178 2.72 -5.91 -21.95
CA THR A 178 2.50 -7.13 -21.17
C THR A 178 1.22 -7.87 -21.61
N ILE A 179 0.12 -7.14 -21.85
CA ILE A 179 -1.13 -7.74 -22.37
C ILE A 179 -0.91 -8.33 -23.76
N ALA A 180 -0.25 -7.59 -24.66
CA ALA A 180 0.07 -8.08 -26.00
C ALA A 180 0.98 -9.32 -25.95
N TRP A 181 1.93 -9.37 -25.02
CA TRP A 181 2.77 -10.56 -24.84
C TRP A 181 1.97 -11.79 -24.39
N PHE A 182 0.97 -11.64 -23.52
CA PHE A 182 0.04 -12.75 -23.18
C PHE A 182 -0.84 -13.18 -24.36
N ASP A 183 -1.32 -12.22 -25.16
CA ASP A 183 -2.09 -12.51 -26.37
C ASP A 183 -1.25 -13.27 -27.41
N TRP A 184 0.01 -12.84 -27.63
CA TRP A 184 0.90 -13.50 -28.56
C TRP A 184 1.28 -14.93 -28.15
N GLN A 185 1.37 -15.23 -26.85
CA GLN A 185 1.58 -16.61 -26.37
C GLN A 185 0.41 -17.55 -26.70
N THR A 186 -0.80 -17.01 -26.87
CA THR A 186 -1.98 -17.80 -27.24
C THR A 186 -2.00 -18.13 -28.73
N ASN A 187 -1.23 -17.42 -29.55
CA ASN A 187 -1.18 -17.59 -31.00
C ASN A 187 -0.08 -18.58 -31.40
N PRO A 188 -0.41 -19.81 -31.88
CA PRO A 188 0.58 -20.85 -32.17
C PRO A 188 1.48 -20.55 -33.38
N GLU A 189 1.17 -19.50 -34.15
CA GLU A 189 1.99 -19.04 -35.28
C GLU A 189 3.18 -18.16 -34.84
N LEU A 190 3.14 -17.63 -33.62
CA LEU A 190 4.16 -16.73 -33.09
C LEU A 190 5.07 -17.50 -32.12
N ASP A 191 6.36 -17.63 -32.45
CA ASP A 191 7.37 -18.23 -31.58
C ASP A 191 7.81 -17.21 -30.51
N VAL A 192 7.00 -17.06 -29.46
CA VAL A 192 7.23 -16.12 -28.37
C VAL A 192 7.56 -16.88 -27.09
N ALA A 193 8.51 -16.37 -26.32
CA ALA A 193 8.88 -16.96 -25.03
C ALA A 193 7.64 -17.05 -24.12
N SER A 194 7.36 -18.27 -23.64
CA SER A 194 6.26 -18.55 -22.72
C SER A 194 6.55 -18.03 -21.32
N PHE A 195 5.49 -17.81 -20.54
CA PHE A 195 5.60 -17.49 -19.13
C PHE A 195 6.42 -18.57 -18.39
N SER A 196 7.42 -18.11 -17.64
CA SER A 196 8.30 -18.99 -16.87
C SER A 196 8.43 -18.46 -15.44
N PRO A 197 8.01 -19.25 -14.43
CA PRO A 197 8.32 -18.98 -13.03
C PRO A 197 9.80 -19.31 -12.77
N GLY A 198 10.49 -18.49 -11.96
CA GLY A 198 11.92 -18.72 -11.75
C GLY A 198 12.23 -19.95 -10.86
N PRO A 199 13.47 -20.44 -10.92
CA PRO A 199 13.85 -21.77 -10.44
C PRO A 199 14.02 -21.89 -8.91
N HIS A 200 13.95 -20.78 -8.17
CA HIS A 200 14.32 -20.72 -6.75
C HIS A 200 13.26 -20.00 -5.90
N PRO A 201 12.05 -20.57 -5.73
CA PRO A 201 10.91 -19.91 -5.08
C PRO A 201 11.22 -19.45 -3.64
N GLY A 202 12.02 -20.20 -2.89
CA GLY A 202 12.40 -19.83 -1.52
C GLY A 202 13.18 -18.51 -1.43
N TRP A 203 14.17 -18.32 -2.30
CA TRP A 203 14.96 -17.07 -2.35
C TRP A 203 14.12 -15.92 -2.92
N GLN A 204 13.32 -16.19 -3.95
CA GLN A 204 12.41 -15.20 -4.54
C GLN A 204 11.43 -14.65 -3.52
N LEU A 205 10.81 -15.53 -2.73
CA LEU A 205 9.87 -15.16 -1.69
C LEU A 205 10.55 -14.31 -0.60
N ALA A 206 11.74 -14.72 -0.15
CA ALA A 206 12.48 -13.99 0.87
C ALA A 206 12.88 -12.58 0.40
N ILE A 207 13.39 -12.46 -0.84
CA ILE A 207 13.79 -11.18 -1.43
C ILE A 207 12.56 -10.28 -1.63
N THR A 208 11.48 -10.79 -2.22
CA THR A 208 10.27 -9.99 -2.49
C THR A 208 9.62 -9.49 -1.20
N LEU A 209 9.49 -10.32 -0.17
CA LEU A 209 8.96 -9.91 1.13
C LEU A 209 9.86 -8.87 1.83
N ALA A 210 11.18 -9.04 1.78
CA ALA A 210 12.11 -8.07 2.34
C ALA A 210 11.99 -6.71 1.64
N LEU A 211 12.00 -6.69 0.30
CA LEU A 211 11.84 -5.47 -0.49
C LEU A 211 10.47 -4.82 -0.26
N ALA A 212 9.40 -5.63 -0.16
CA ALA A 212 8.05 -5.14 0.15
C ALA A 212 8.00 -4.42 1.49
N LEU A 213 8.63 -5.00 2.51
CA LEU A 213 8.72 -4.42 3.85
C LEU A 213 9.47 -3.07 3.81
N PHE A 214 10.62 -3.00 3.15
CA PHE A 214 11.37 -1.75 3.03
C PHE A 214 10.59 -0.67 2.28
N ALA A 215 9.95 -1.01 1.16
CA ALA A 215 9.08 -0.10 0.41
C ALA A 215 7.92 0.41 1.29
N PHE A 216 7.25 -0.49 2.02
CA PHE A 216 6.13 -0.14 2.87
C PHE A 216 6.54 0.78 4.04
N ILE A 217 7.60 0.45 4.77
CA ILE A 217 8.11 1.26 5.89
C ILE A 217 8.51 2.65 5.38
N PHE A 218 9.26 2.70 4.27
CA PHE A 218 9.70 3.98 3.71
C PHE A 218 8.51 4.82 3.24
N SER A 219 7.51 4.20 2.60
CA SER A 219 6.29 4.91 2.23
C SER A 219 5.58 5.50 3.44
N ARG A 220 5.39 4.74 4.53
CA ARG A 220 4.77 5.25 5.76
C ARG A 220 5.53 6.42 6.37
N PHE A 221 6.85 6.34 6.39
CA PHE A 221 7.70 7.45 6.83
C PHE A 221 7.49 8.72 5.99
N VAL A 222 7.50 8.60 4.66
CA VAL A 222 7.32 9.73 3.75
C VAL A 222 5.88 10.28 3.81
N ALA A 223 4.87 9.42 3.92
CA ALA A 223 3.47 9.82 4.10
C ALA A 223 3.28 10.65 5.38
N GLY A 224 3.92 10.23 6.48
CA GLY A 224 3.92 10.99 7.74
C GLY A 224 4.55 12.38 7.61
N MET A 225 5.62 12.50 6.83
CA MET A 225 6.20 13.82 6.51
C MET A 225 5.27 14.66 5.63
N ALA A 226 4.61 14.06 4.64
CA ALA A 226 3.71 14.76 3.71
C ALA A 226 2.46 15.37 4.38
N ALA A 227 2.24 15.13 5.67
CA ALA A 227 1.23 15.82 6.48
C ALA A 227 1.54 17.32 6.67
N ARG A 228 2.81 17.73 6.58
CA ARG A 228 3.18 19.15 6.67
C ARG A 228 3.00 19.85 5.31
N PRO A 229 2.43 21.06 5.25
CA PRO A 229 2.19 21.77 3.98
C PRO A 229 3.45 21.94 3.11
N ALA A 230 4.59 22.25 3.73
CA ALA A 230 5.87 22.39 3.02
C ALA A 230 6.34 21.09 2.33
N TRP A 231 5.88 19.94 2.81
CA TRP A 231 6.26 18.60 2.35
C TRP A 231 5.14 17.89 1.60
N ALA A 232 4.02 18.57 1.31
CA ALA A 232 2.81 17.95 0.77
C ALA A 232 3.06 17.17 -0.53
N ASN A 233 3.96 17.65 -1.40
CA ASN A 233 4.30 17.00 -2.67
C ASN A 233 5.01 15.64 -2.50
N LEU A 234 5.60 15.34 -1.33
CA LEU A 234 6.17 14.01 -1.03
C LEU A 234 5.10 12.92 -1.00
N ARG A 235 3.82 13.28 -0.91
CA ARG A 235 2.69 12.34 -0.95
C ARG A 235 2.67 11.49 -2.22
N GLY A 236 2.98 12.08 -3.38
CA GLY A 236 3.05 11.34 -4.64
C GLY A 236 4.14 10.25 -4.58
N GLY A 237 5.31 10.57 -4.03
CA GLY A 237 6.39 9.60 -3.82
C GLY A 237 6.02 8.49 -2.82
N ALA A 238 5.35 8.85 -1.73
CA ALA A 238 4.82 7.87 -0.78
C ALA A 238 3.80 6.92 -1.43
N GLY A 239 2.87 7.46 -2.22
CA GLY A 239 1.87 6.69 -2.97
C GLY A 239 2.53 5.65 -3.88
N HIS A 240 3.47 6.07 -4.73
CA HIS A 240 4.20 5.14 -5.59
C HIS A 240 4.98 4.08 -4.81
N MET A 241 5.57 4.41 -3.66
CA MET A 241 6.30 3.43 -2.86
C MET A 241 5.37 2.39 -2.19
N VAL A 242 4.16 2.77 -1.77
CA VAL A 242 3.14 1.78 -1.35
C VAL A 242 2.65 0.95 -2.52
N GLY A 243 2.48 1.56 -3.70
CA GLY A 243 2.18 0.82 -4.93
C GLY A 243 3.20 -0.28 -5.19
N ASN A 244 4.50 0.03 -5.07
CA ASN A 244 5.58 -0.94 -5.18
C ASN A 244 5.48 -2.04 -4.12
N ALA A 245 5.18 -1.69 -2.87
CA ALA A 245 5.00 -2.68 -1.80
C ALA A 245 3.83 -3.63 -2.10
N LEU A 246 2.72 -3.12 -2.66
CA LEU A 246 1.58 -3.93 -3.07
C LEU A 246 1.93 -4.86 -4.23
N VAL A 247 2.63 -4.36 -5.26
CA VAL A 247 3.15 -5.18 -6.37
C VAL A 247 4.03 -6.31 -5.84
N LEU A 248 4.98 -6.01 -4.96
CA LEU A 248 5.88 -6.99 -4.36
C LEU A 248 5.14 -8.02 -3.50
N LEU A 249 4.13 -7.60 -2.73
CA LEU A 249 3.29 -8.51 -1.95
C LEU A 249 2.44 -9.41 -2.85
N SER A 250 1.85 -8.87 -3.92
CA SER A 250 1.11 -9.66 -4.91
C SER A 250 2.00 -10.73 -5.53
N VAL A 251 3.21 -10.36 -5.97
CA VAL A 251 4.18 -11.32 -6.52
C VAL A 251 4.59 -12.35 -5.46
N ALA A 252 4.82 -11.94 -4.20
CA ALA A 252 5.13 -12.86 -3.10
C ALA A 252 4.00 -13.87 -2.86
N VAL A 253 2.73 -13.46 -2.98
CA VAL A 253 1.59 -14.39 -2.92
C VAL A 253 1.66 -15.38 -4.06
N GLY A 254 1.92 -14.94 -5.30
CA GLY A 254 2.06 -15.85 -6.44
C GLY A 254 3.18 -16.87 -6.26
N ILE A 255 4.33 -16.45 -5.74
CA ILE A 255 5.45 -17.36 -5.43
C ILE A 255 5.07 -18.32 -4.31
N ALA A 256 4.31 -17.88 -3.30
CA ALA A 256 3.84 -18.77 -2.23
C ALA A 256 2.97 -19.92 -2.78
N PHE A 257 2.20 -19.68 -3.85
CA PHE A 257 1.42 -20.71 -4.53
C PHE A 257 2.24 -21.69 -5.38
N GLN A 258 3.47 -21.34 -5.76
CA GLN A 258 4.38 -22.30 -6.42
C GLN A 258 4.77 -23.45 -5.49
N PHE A 259 4.79 -23.25 -4.16
CA PHE A 259 5.03 -24.34 -3.20
C PHE A 259 3.90 -25.39 -3.20
N PHE A 260 2.74 -25.06 -3.78
CA PHE A 260 1.61 -25.96 -3.98
C PHE A 260 1.51 -26.46 -5.43
N GLU A 261 2.58 -26.32 -6.23
CA GLU A 261 2.63 -26.73 -7.64
C GLU A 261 1.56 -26.06 -8.51
N ASN A 262 1.16 -24.82 -8.14
CA ASN A 262 0.18 -24.04 -8.88
C ASN A 262 0.77 -22.73 -9.39
N ASP A 263 1.42 -22.81 -10.56
CA ASP A 263 2.07 -21.67 -11.20
C ASP A 263 1.08 -20.68 -11.85
N GLY A 264 -0.14 -21.14 -12.13
CA GLY A 264 -1.19 -20.31 -12.75
C GLY A 264 -1.60 -19.10 -11.91
N VAL A 265 -1.40 -19.16 -10.58
CA VAL A 265 -1.64 -18.00 -9.71
C VAL A 265 -0.64 -16.88 -9.98
N LEU A 266 0.65 -17.20 -10.15
CA LEU A 266 1.67 -16.19 -10.43
C LEU A 266 1.50 -15.61 -11.84
N GLU A 267 1.11 -16.43 -12.81
CA GLU A 267 0.75 -15.99 -14.15
C GLU A 267 -0.44 -14.99 -14.10
N GLY A 268 -1.51 -15.35 -13.40
CA GLY A 268 -2.67 -14.49 -13.19
C GLY A 268 -2.33 -13.17 -12.48
N ILE A 269 -1.42 -13.20 -11.49
CA ILE A 269 -0.90 -11.99 -10.85
C ILE A 269 -0.15 -11.13 -11.86
N THR A 270 0.69 -11.73 -12.71
CA THR A 270 1.47 -11.01 -13.72
C THR A 270 0.56 -10.31 -14.73
N TRP A 271 -0.53 -10.97 -15.14
CA TRP A 271 -1.58 -10.33 -15.94
C TRP A 271 -2.30 -9.21 -15.16
N GLY A 272 -2.60 -9.43 -13.89
CA GLY A 272 -3.16 -8.41 -12.99
C GLY A 272 -2.26 -7.17 -12.82
N LEU A 273 -0.93 -7.34 -12.85
CA LEU A 273 0.02 -6.23 -12.83
C LEU A 273 -0.10 -5.33 -14.07
N ALA A 274 -0.39 -5.92 -15.24
CA ALA A 274 -0.62 -5.14 -16.46
C ALA A 274 -1.86 -4.24 -16.32
N ILE A 275 -2.95 -4.78 -15.77
CA ILE A 275 -4.16 -4.00 -15.46
C ILE A 275 -3.87 -2.92 -14.43
N TYR A 276 -3.13 -3.25 -13.37
CA TYR A 276 -2.71 -2.28 -12.36
C TYR A 276 -1.97 -1.09 -12.99
N MET A 277 -1.02 -1.34 -13.90
CA MET A 277 -0.31 -0.27 -14.61
C MET A 277 -1.26 0.63 -15.40
N LEU A 278 -2.23 0.05 -16.12
CA LEU A 278 -3.23 0.80 -16.88
C LEU A 278 -4.17 1.61 -15.98
N LEU A 279 -4.60 1.05 -14.85
CA LEU A 279 -5.46 1.74 -13.88
C LEU A 279 -4.76 2.95 -13.26
N ILE A 280 -3.51 2.79 -12.82
CA ILE A 280 -2.73 3.91 -12.29
C ILE A 280 -2.47 4.95 -13.38
N ALA A 281 -2.14 4.53 -14.60
CA ALA A 281 -1.96 5.48 -15.71
C ALA A 281 -3.24 6.27 -16.01
N ALA A 282 -4.40 5.59 -16.05
CA ALA A 282 -5.69 6.23 -16.25
C ALA A 282 -5.99 7.25 -15.14
N GLU A 283 -5.68 6.92 -13.88
CA GLU A 283 -5.83 7.85 -12.76
C GLU A 283 -4.91 9.08 -12.90
N ILE A 284 -3.66 8.90 -13.32
CA ILE A 284 -2.72 10.01 -13.54
C ILE A 284 -3.22 10.93 -14.66
N VAL A 285 -3.71 10.36 -15.77
CA VAL A 285 -4.30 11.13 -16.88
C VAL A 285 -5.55 11.87 -16.43
N LEU A 286 -6.44 11.22 -15.68
CA LEU A 286 -7.63 11.86 -15.12
C LEU A 286 -7.25 13.02 -14.19
N ASN A 287 -6.29 12.81 -13.29
CA ASN A 287 -5.79 13.86 -12.40
C ASN A 287 -5.15 15.00 -13.18
N PHE A 288 -4.42 14.70 -14.26
CA PHE A 288 -3.87 15.72 -15.15
C PHE A 288 -4.96 16.57 -15.80
N VAL A 289 -6.00 15.95 -16.36
CA VAL A 289 -7.15 16.65 -16.94
C VAL A 289 -7.88 17.47 -15.88
N LEU A 290 -8.16 16.91 -14.70
CA LEU A 290 -8.82 17.63 -13.62
C LEU A 290 -7.98 18.82 -13.11
N ASN A 291 -6.65 18.68 -13.08
CA ASN A 291 -5.74 19.77 -12.71
C ASN A 291 -5.71 20.91 -13.75
N LEU A 292 -6.03 20.63 -15.02
CA LEU A 292 -6.18 21.67 -16.05
C LEU A 292 -7.38 22.58 -15.76
N TYR A 293 -8.48 22.01 -15.26
CA TYR A 293 -9.70 22.75 -14.92
C TYR A 293 -9.70 23.31 -13.49
N ARG A 294 -8.72 22.96 -12.66
CA ARG A 294 -8.68 23.36 -11.24
C ARG A 294 -8.26 24.84 -11.09
N PRO A 295 -9.09 25.71 -10.48
CA PRO A 295 -8.71 27.10 -10.21
C PRO A 295 -7.49 27.16 -9.28
N ARG A 296 -6.45 27.89 -9.68
CA ARG A 296 -5.21 28.04 -8.90
C ARG A 296 -5.34 29.21 -7.93
N ARG A 297 -5.26 28.94 -6.62
CA ARG A 297 -5.25 29.98 -5.59
C ARG A 297 -3.82 30.41 -5.26
N PRO A 298 -3.54 31.71 -5.07
CA PRO A 298 -2.22 32.17 -4.67
C PRO A 298 -1.85 31.61 -3.29
N GLY A 299 -0.64 31.05 -3.17
CA GLY A 299 -0.11 30.49 -1.93
C GLY A 299 -0.39 29.00 -1.67
N GLU A 300 -1.19 28.33 -2.52
CA GLU A 300 -1.36 26.87 -2.45
C GLU A 300 -0.31 26.16 -3.33
N THR A 301 0.38 25.16 -2.77
CA THR A 301 1.32 24.33 -3.54
C THR A 301 0.55 23.45 -4.53
N PRO A 302 0.80 23.55 -5.85
CA PRO A 302 0.07 22.77 -6.84
C PRO A 302 0.31 21.28 -6.62
N ARG A 303 -0.78 20.49 -6.58
CA ARG A 303 -0.66 19.04 -6.45
C ARG A 303 -0.17 18.42 -7.78
N PRO A 304 0.86 17.56 -7.75
CA PRO A 304 1.28 16.81 -8.93
C PRO A 304 0.15 15.95 -9.50
N ALA A 305 0.11 15.72 -10.81
CA ALA A 305 -0.88 14.81 -11.40
C ALA A 305 -0.55 13.33 -11.14
N PHE A 306 0.73 13.00 -10.88
CA PHE A 306 1.15 11.67 -10.42
C PHE A 306 0.81 11.37 -8.94
N ASP A 307 0.15 12.29 -8.22
CA ASP A 307 -0.36 12.02 -6.87
C ASP A 307 -1.65 11.19 -6.97
N SER A 308 -1.50 9.86 -7.04
CA SER A 308 -2.63 8.91 -7.06
C SER A 308 -3.37 8.93 -5.73
N ARG A 309 -4.68 9.19 -5.78
CA ARG A 309 -5.57 9.14 -4.62
C ARG A 309 -5.69 7.72 -4.11
N ILE A 310 -5.83 6.74 -5.01
CA ILE A 310 -5.92 5.33 -4.66
C ILE A 310 -4.68 4.90 -3.89
N LEU A 311 -3.48 5.18 -4.41
CA LEU A 311 -2.23 4.84 -3.74
C LEU A 311 -2.02 5.63 -2.45
N SER A 312 -2.43 6.90 -2.41
CA SER A 312 -2.36 7.71 -1.19
C SER A 312 -3.23 7.14 -0.05
N LEU A 313 -4.33 6.47 -0.40
CA LEU A 313 -5.23 5.82 0.54
C LEU A 313 -4.54 4.68 1.28
N PHE A 314 -3.81 3.84 0.54
CA PHE A 314 -3.03 2.74 1.09
C PHE A 314 -1.77 3.24 1.83
N ALA A 315 -1.22 4.38 1.45
CA ALA A 315 -0.10 4.99 2.16
C ALA A 315 -0.48 5.58 3.53
N ALA A 316 -1.73 6.03 3.71
CA ALA A 316 -2.23 6.57 4.96
C ALA A 316 -3.67 6.09 5.27
N PRO A 317 -3.90 4.80 5.61
CA PRO A 317 -5.22 4.27 5.94
C PRO A 317 -5.93 5.00 7.08
N ASP A 318 -5.19 5.66 7.98
CA ASP A 318 -5.76 6.49 9.05
C ASP A 318 -6.61 7.64 8.50
N SER A 319 -6.38 8.09 7.25
CA SER A 319 -7.21 9.09 6.61
C SER A 319 -8.55 8.55 6.15
N ILE A 320 -8.67 7.26 5.80
CA ILE A 320 -9.94 6.61 5.43
C ILE A 320 -10.86 6.59 6.63
N VAL A 321 -10.35 6.09 7.76
CA VAL A 321 -11.11 5.98 9.01
C VAL A 321 -11.57 7.38 9.41
N ARG A 322 -10.68 8.38 9.30
CA ARG A 322 -11.03 9.77 9.60
C ARG A 322 -12.06 10.34 8.61
N SER A 323 -11.95 10.10 7.31
CA SER A 323 -12.90 10.61 6.31
C SER A 323 -14.26 9.94 6.41
N ILE A 324 -14.31 8.64 6.70
CA ILE A 324 -15.56 7.92 6.95
C ILE A 324 -16.19 8.48 8.23
N ASN A 325 -15.42 8.64 9.30
CA ASN A 325 -15.93 9.21 10.55
C ASN A 325 -16.40 10.66 10.34
N GLU A 326 -15.66 11.50 9.62
CA GLU A 326 -16.07 12.88 9.32
C GLU A 326 -17.32 12.92 8.42
N ALA A 327 -17.44 12.05 7.42
CA ALA A 327 -18.62 11.97 6.56
C ALA A 327 -19.85 11.44 7.30
N VAL A 328 -19.67 10.43 8.16
CA VAL A 328 -20.72 9.90 9.04
C VAL A 328 -21.14 10.98 10.04
N ASN A 329 -20.19 11.67 10.68
CA ASN A 329 -20.47 12.78 11.58
C ASN A 329 -21.16 13.96 10.85
N TYR A 330 -20.78 14.23 9.61
CA TYR A 330 -21.40 15.27 8.77
C TYR A 330 -22.84 14.90 8.38
N GLN A 331 -23.08 13.65 7.98
CA GLN A 331 -24.39 13.20 7.51
C GLN A 331 -25.37 12.94 8.65
N PHE A 332 -24.89 12.49 9.81
CA PHE A 332 -25.73 12.13 10.95
C PHE A 332 -25.73 13.17 12.07
N GLY A 333 -24.76 14.10 12.10
CA GLY A 333 -24.73 15.20 13.07
C GLY A 333 -24.41 14.77 14.52
N PHE A 334 -24.07 13.50 14.77
CA PHE A 334 -23.64 12.99 16.07
C PHE A 334 -22.34 12.19 15.97
N ASP A 335 -21.40 12.41 16.90
CA ASP A 335 -20.10 11.71 17.00
C ASP A 335 -20.28 10.23 17.35
N ILE A 336 -20.56 9.37 16.36
CA ILE A 336 -20.71 7.91 16.55
C ILE A 336 -19.44 7.29 17.14
N THR A 337 -18.27 7.86 16.84
CA THR A 337 -16.97 7.40 17.35
C THR A 337 -16.80 7.55 18.85
N SER A 338 -17.53 8.47 19.49
CA SER A 338 -17.55 8.61 20.96
C SER A 338 -18.66 7.78 21.62
N SER A 339 -19.51 7.12 20.82
CA SER A 339 -20.56 6.26 21.36
C SER A 339 -19.96 5.01 22.00
N TRP A 340 -20.39 4.74 23.23
CA TRP A 340 -19.95 3.59 24.03
C TRP A 340 -20.10 2.25 23.29
N GLY A 341 -21.11 2.12 22.41
CA GLY A 341 -21.35 0.92 21.61
C GLY A 341 -20.26 0.63 20.56
N TYR A 342 -19.72 1.65 19.89
CA TYR A 342 -18.65 1.45 18.91
C TYR A 342 -17.33 1.04 19.57
N GLN A 343 -17.00 1.64 20.73
CA GLN A 343 -15.82 1.25 21.51
C GLN A 343 -15.95 -0.16 22.10
N LEU A 344 -17.16 -0.55 22.52
CA LEU A 344 -17.45 -1.91 22.98
C LEU A 344 -17.28 -2.93 21.84
N LEU A 345 -17.73 -2.59 20.63
CA LEU A 345 -17.60 -3.46 19.45
C LEU A 345 -16.13 -3.61 19.05
N LEU A 346 -15.35 -2.52 18.96
CA LEU A 346 -13.92 -2.58 18.66
C LEU A 346 -13.13 -3.37 19.72
N ARG A 347 -13.45 -3.18 21.01
CA ARG A 347 -12.82 -3.95 22.10
C ARG A 347 -13.19 -5.43 22.05
N SER A 348 -14.42 -5.75 21.67
CA SER A 348 -14.93 -7.12 21.66
C SER A 348 -14.71 -7.84 20.33
N PHE A 349 -14.26 -7.14 19.29
CA PHE A 349 -14.09 -7.67 17.94
C PHE A 349 -13.16 -8.91 17.92
N ALA A 350 -12.02 -8.83 18.61
CA ALA A 350 -11.10 -9.96 18.70
C ALA A 350 -11.73 -11.17 19.42
N TRP A 351 -12.56 -10.93 20.44
CA TRP A 351 -13.28 -11.97 21.17
C TRP A 351 -14.40 -12.58 20.34
N LEU A 352 -15.13 -11.77 19.58
CA LEU A 352 -16.17 -12.24 18.66
C LEU A 352 -15.58 -13.06 17.52
N LEU A 353 -14.43 -12.62 16.97
CA LEU A 353 -13.71 -13.37 15.95
C LEU A 353 -13.20 -14.71 16.50
N ALA A 354 -12.60 -14.70 17.70
CA ALA A 354 -12.15 -15.92 18.38
C ALA A 354 -13.32 -16.86 18.67
N PHE A 355 -14.44 -16.34 19.14
CA PHE A 355 -15.66 -17.12 19.37
C PHE A 355 -16.19 -17.72 18.07
N GLY A 356 -16.27 -16.93 16.99
CA GLY A 356 -16.69 -17.40 15.66
C GLY A 356 -15.78 -18.51 15.14
N LEU A 357 -14.46 -18.38 15.31
CA LEU A 357 -13.51 -19.42 14.93
C LEU A 357 -13.70 -20.69 15.77
N VAL A 358 -13.90 -20.56 17.08
CA VAL A 358 -14.20 -21.70 17.97
C VAL A 358 -15.51 -22.38 17.55
N VAL A 359 -16.54 -21.63 17.22
CA VAL A 359 -17.83 -22.18 16.74
C VAL A 359 -17.65 -22.90 15.41
N LEU A 360 -16.91 -22.34 14.46
CA LEU A 360 -16.57 -22.98 13.18
C LEU A 360 -15.82 -24.30 13.39
N ILE A 361 -14.83 -24.29 14.29
CA ILE A 361 -14.07 -25.49 14.66
C ILE A 361 -15.00 -26.50 15.35
N ALA A 362 -15.87 -26.07 16.25
CA ALA A 362 -16.83 -26.93 16.94
C ALA A 362 -17.86 -27.55 15.97
N LEU A 363 -18.32 -26.82 14.95
CA LEU A 363 -19.20 -27.34 13.90
C LEU A 363 -18.55 -28.50 13.14
N SER A 364 -17.22 -28.51 12.98
CA SER A 364 -16.49 -29.64 12.38
C SER A 364 -16.51 -30.94 13.21
N SER A 365 -17.08 -30.91 14.42
CA SER A 365 -17.20 -32.05 15.34
C SER A 365 -18.45 -32.90 15.07
N VAL A 366 -19.43 -32.36 14.34
CA VAL A 366 -20.71 -33.03 14.06
C VAL A 366 -20.70 -33.52 12.62
N VAL A 367 -20.87 -34.82 12.42
CA VAL A 367 -20.98 -35.45 11.10
C VAL A 367 -22.27 -36.25 11.06
N VAL A 368 -23.08 -36.04 10.02
CA VAL A 368 -24.32 -36.78 9.80
C VAL A 368 -24.04 -37.88 8.78
N VAL A 369 -24.25 -39.14 9.19
CA VAL A 369 -24.09 -40.32 8.31
C VAL A 369 -25.47 -40.68 7.78
N GLU A 370 -25.62 -40.66 6.46
CA GLU A 370 -26.91 -40.96 5.82
C GLU A 370 -27.23 -42.47 5.86
N PRO A 371 -28.51 -42.86 5.80
CA PRO A 371 -28.90 -44.26 5.67
C PRO A 371 -28.29 -44.89 4.41
N GLY A 372 -27.58 -46.02 4.54
CA GLY A 372 -26.83 -46.67 3.46
C GLY A 372 -25.35 -46.31 3.40
N GLN A 373 -24.90 -45.32 4.18
CA GLN A 373 -23.50 -44.99 4.35
C GLN A 373 -22.97 -45.51 5.69
N GLN A 374 -21.69 -45.90 5.70
CA GLN A 374 -20.94 -46.25 6.88
C GLN A 374 -19.78 -45.26 7.05
N ALA A 375 -19.60 -44.77 8.28
CA ALA A 375 -18.54 -43.82 8.58
C ALA A 375 -17.61 -44.34 9.68
N VAL A 376 -16.32 -44.04 9.53
CA VAL A 376 -15.25 -44.46 10.45
C VAL A 376 -14.42 -43.25 10.89
N ARG A 377 -14.03 -43.21 12.17
CA ARG A 377 -13.15 -42.16 12.72
C ARG A 377 -11.70 -42.51 12.45
N LEU A 378 -10.97 -41.51 11.98
CA LEU A 378 -9.53 -41.56 11.81
C LEU A 378 -8.85 -40.56 12.75
N ARG A 379 -7.98 -41.07 13.62
CA ARG A 379 -7.09 -40.25 14.46
C ARG A 379 -5.65 -40.52 14.01
N GLY A 380 -5.05 -39.56 13.30
CA GLY A 380 -3.70 -39.72 12.74
C GLY A 380 -3.56 -40.94 11.82
N GLY A 381 -4.60 -41.23 11.02
CA GLY A 381 -4.63 -42.38 10.09
C GLY A 381 -4.97 -43.74 10.72
N ARG A 382 -5.17 -43.81 12.05
CA ARG A 382 -5.66 -45.04 12.71
C ARG A 382 -7.17 -44.99 12.89
N ILE A 383 -7.83 -46.11 12.62
CA ILE A 383 -9.25 -46.31 12.89
C ILE A 383 -9.45 -46.40 14.41
N VAL A 384 -10.29 -45.52 14.96
CA VAL A 384 -10.57 -45.48 16.40
C VAL A 384 -12.07 -45.55 16.66
N GLY A 385 -12.51 -46.64 17.29
CA GLY A 385 -13.91 -46.85 17.68
C GLY A 385 -14.67 -47.80 16.75
N SER A 386 -16.00 -47.80 16.84
CA SER A 386 -16.90 -48.61 16.04
C SER A 386 -17.33 -47.90 14.75
N VAL A 387 -17.80 -48.69 13.77
CA VAL A 387 -18.43 -48.17 12.55
C VAL A 387 -19.77 -47.53 12.90
N TYR A 388 -20.05 -46.36 12.32
CA TYR A 388 -21.33 -45.66 12.46
C TYR A 388 -22.15 -45.82 11.19
N GLU A 389 -23.43 -46.18 11.32
CA GLU A 389 -24.34 -46.36 10.19
C GLU A 389 -25.64 -45.59 10.48
N GLY A 390 -26.12 -44.81 9.52
CA GLY A 390 -27.41 -44.11 9.56
C GLY A 390 -27.67 -43.26 10.82
N SER A 391 -26.64 -42.68 11.43
CA SER A 391 -26.74 -41.94 12.69
C SER A 391 -25.81 -40.72 12.74
N THR A 392 -26.17 -39.74 13.59
CA THR A 392 -25.31 -38.57 13.84
C THR A 392 -24.13 -38.96 14.72
N MET A 393 -22.95 -38.59 14.26
CA MET A 393 -21.68 -39.00 14.82
C MET A 393 -20.92 -37.76 15.33
N PHE A 394 -20.45 -37.85 16.57
CA PHE A 394 -19.62 -36.81 17.17
C PHE A 394 -18.15 -37.23 17.15
N LYS A 395 -17.29 -36.36 16.62
CA LYS A 395 -15.84 -36.51 16.62
C LYS A 395 -15.16 -35.29 17.26
N LEU A 396 -13.87 -35.39 17.52
CA LEU A 396 -13.08 -34.21 17.86
C LEU A 396 -12.99 -33.27 16.65
N PRO A 397 -12.90 -31.95 16.90
CA PRO A 397 -12.78 -30.99 15.82
C PRO A 397 -11.48 -31.19 15.06
N TRP A 398 -11.49 -30.82 13.78
CA TRP A 398 -10.30 -30.80 12.94
C TRP A 398 -9.24 -29.84 13.57
N PRO A 399 -7.93 -30.16 13.58
CA PRO A 399 -7.24 -31.25 12.87
C PRO A 399 -7.02 -32.54 13.67
N LEU A 400 -7.62 -32.70 14.85
CA LEU A 400 -7.33 -33.84 15.73
C LEU A 400 -7.93 -35.16 15.21
N GLU A 401 -9.12 -35.10 14.61
CA GLU A 401 -9.82 -36.24 14.03
C GLU A 401 -10.47 -35.92 12.67
N THR A 402 -10.45 -36.92 11.79
CA THR A 402 -11.05 -36.91 10.46
C THR A 402 -12.04 -38.07 10.33
N VAL A 403 -12.97 -37.99 9.38
CA VAL A 403 -13.95 -39.04 9.10
C VAL A 403 -13.81 -39.45 7.65
N GLU A 404 -13.87 -40.76 7.42
CA GLU A 404 -14.05 -41.33 6.10
C GLU A 404 -15.45 -41.92 6.04
N VAL A 405 -16.23 -41.49 5.05
CA VAL A 405 -17.61 -41.94 4.82
C VAL A 405 -17.58 -42.79 3.55
N ILE A 406 -18.02 -44.04 3.68
CA ILE A 406 -18.07 -45.02 2.61
C ILE A 406 -19.54 -45.35 2.34
N ASP A 407 -19.91 -45.36 1.07
CA ASP A 407 -21.24 -45.79 0.65
C ASP A 407 -21.29 -47.32 0.64
N ALA A 408 -21.88 -47.89 1.70
CA ALA A 408 -21.92 -49.33 1.92
C ALA A 408 -23.10 -50.00 1.21
N ALA A 409 -24.18 -49.25 0.94
CA ALA A 409 -25.37 -49.74 0.26
C ALA A 409 -25.29 -49.59 -1.27
N ARG A 410 -24.25 -48.92 -1.79
CA ARG A 410 -24.04 -48.79 -3.22
C ARG A 410 -23.47 -50.08 -3.80
N ILE A 411 -24.25 -50.71 -4.67
CA ILE A 411 -23.82 -51.86 -5.47
C ILE A 411 -22.60 -51.44 -6.30
N GLN A 412 -21.46 -52.08 -6.05
CA GLN A 412 -20.25 -51.89 -6.83
C GLN A 412 -20.10 -53.06 -7.79
N GLU A 413 -19.97 -52.74 -9.08
CA GLU A 413 -19.70 -53.72 -10.12
C GLU A 413 -18.20 -53.73 -10.40
N LEU A 414 -17.54 -54.84 -10.05
CA LEU A 414 -16.15 -55.07 -10.41
C LEU A 414 -16.10 -56.01 -11.62
N SER A 415 -15.76 -55.45 -12.80
CA SER A 415 -15.48 -56.27 -13.99
C SER A 415 -14.18 -57.06 -13.78
N LEU A 416 -14.30 -58.38 -13.71
CA LEU A 416 -13.16 -59.28 -13.60
C LEU A 416 -12.36 -59.43 -14.91
N ASN A 417 -12.96 -59.01 -16.03
CA ASN A 417 -12.40 -59.20 -17.37
C ASN A 417 -11.68 -57.95 -17.92
N GLY A 418 -11.46 -56.94 -17.08
CA GLY A 418 -10.84 -55.67 -17.49
C GLY A 418 -11.80 -54.70 -18.17
N VAL A 419 -11.29 -53.53 -18.56
CA VAL A 419 -12.06 -52.48 -19.24
C VAL A 419 -12.52 -53.04 -20.60
N PRO A 420 -13.83 -53.03 -20.92
CA PRO A 420 -14.31 -53.53 -22.20
C PRO A 420 -13.62 -52.75 -23.33
N ARG A 421 -12.93 -53.48 -24.22
CA ARG A 421 -12.47 -52.87 -25.47
C ARG A 421 -13.71 -52.57 -26.30
N GLU A 422 -13.85 -51.34 -26.78
CA GLU A 422 -14.83 -51.03 -27.82
C GLU A 422 -14.55 -51.90 -29.03
N VAL A 423 -15.35 -52.95 -29.21
CA VAL A 423 -15.31 -53.78 -30.42
C VAL A 423 -15.88 -52.93 -31.54
N ARG A 424 -15.00 -52.42 -32.38
CA ARG A 424 -15.39 -51.72 -33.60
C ARG A 424 -16.08 -52.74 -34.49
N GLU A 425 -17.28 -52.41 -34.97
CA GLU A 425 -18.34 -53.26 -35.56
C GLU A 425 -17.96 -54.32 -36.62
N VAL A 426 -16.70 -54.45 -37.03
CA VAL A 426 -16.28 -55.44 -38.04
C VAL A 426 -14.90 -56.00 -37.68
N ASP A 427 -14.88 -57.04 -36.85
CA ASP A 427 -13.75 -57.98 -36.79
C ASP A 427 -14.25 -59.34 -37.30
N LEU A 428 -14.01 -59.61 -38.59
CA LEU A 428 -14.56 -60.77 -39.31
C LEU A 428 -13.79 -62.08 -39.07
N TRP A 429 -12.75 -62.06 -38.23
CA TRP A 429 -11.75 -63.13 -38.15
C TRP A 429 -11.31 -63.52 -36.73
N ASP A 430 -12.09 -63.23 -35.69
CA ASP A 430 -11.79 -63.76 -34.35
C ASP A 430 -12.52 -65.10 -34.11
N PRO A 431 -11.83 -66.26 -34.15
CA PRO A 431 -12.44 -67.56 -33.88
C PRO A 431 -12.81 -67.77 -32.39
N ALA A 432 -12.52 -66.80 -31.51
CA ALA A 432 -12.89 -66.81 -30.10
C ALA A 432 -14.10 -65.92 -29.76
N ALA A 433 -14.98 -65.65 -30.74
CA ALA A 433 -16.26 -64.97 -30.52
C ALA A 433 -17.28 -65.86 -29.77
N GLU A 434 -16.92 -66.33 -28.58
CA GLU A 434 -17.94 -66.58 -27.55
C GLU A 434 -18.41 -65.21 -27.05
N PRO A 435 -19.72 -65.01 -26.81
CA PRO A 435 -20.18 -63.80 -26.14
C PRO A 435 -19.39 -63.70 -24.83
N ILE A 436 -18.66 -62.58 -24.65
CA ILE A 436 -18.00 -62.30 -23.39
C ILE A 436 -19.12 -62.23 -22.37
N ASN A 437 -19.35 -63.34 -21.66
CA ASN A 437 -20.21 -63.34 -20.49
C ASN A 437 -19.48 -62.45 -19.49
N GLU A 438 -19.91 -61.20 -19.41
CA GLU A 438 -19.41 -60.26 -18.43
C GLU A 438 -19.76 -60.83 -17.06
N LEU A 439 -18.76 -61.49 -16.47
CA LEU A 439 -18.90 -62.11 -15.17
C LEU A 439 -18.72 -60.99 -14.15
N PHE A 440 -19.82 -60.33 -13.82
CA PHE A 440 -19.84 -59.35 -12.74
C PHE A 440 -19.89 -60.10 -11.40
N LEU A 441 -18.92 -59.81 -10.53
CA LEU A 441 -19.10 -60.08 -9.11
C LEU A 441 -19.93 -58.94 -8.54
N VAL A 442 -21.20 -59.22 -8.29
CA VAL A 442 -22.09 -58.33 -7.54
C VAL A 442 -21.98 -58.72 -6.08
N SER A 443 -21.20 -57.98 -5.30
CA SER A 443 -21.25 -58.07 -3.84
C SER A 443 -22.27 -57.08 -3.32
N ALA A 444 -23.32 -57.59 -2.68
CA ALA A 444 -24.30 -56.81 -1.93
C ALA A 444 -23.82 -56.51 -0.51
#